data_AF-A0A1B3MRC2-F1
#
_entry.id   AF-A0A1B3MRC2-F1
#
_cell.length_a   1.000
_cell.length_b   1.000
_cell.length_c   1.000
_cell.angle_alpha   90.00
_cell.angle_beta   90.00
_cell.angle_gamma   90.00
#
_symmetry.space_group_name_H-M   'P 1'
#
loop_
_entity.id
_entity.type
_entity.pdbx_description
1 polymer ?
#
loop_
_entity_poly.entity_id
_entity_poly.type
_entity_poly.pdbx_seq_one_letter_code
_entity_poly.pdbx_strand_id
1 'polypeptide(L)'
;MFGRLSFGLALSRAGATRLSFGFADGALPPGVALSRASAAHYRDASGVWTVAAVDAPRFSYRWNGSAFVMGGLMIEAAATNLVLQSRDLNAAIWTKSGVTASANRLTETAVLGDHRTNQAVSYNSGDSYCLSVEASDVAGSPKRYLVLLLAAAAFGGANRFAKFDLATGTVTYVVGGATAGIEPIGAGRWMCWIASVASATIAASGQLRIDNAAGSSLANYTGDIAAAIDISDVQIEVGTRPTSRIPTTTAPIARAADAVTINWGSRGVSDGTITVRYVFADGSAQQVVTTIASGLSAVPTPLNRSTVGRIEKV
;
A
#
# COMPACT_ATOMS: atom_id res chain seq x y z
N MET A 1 -28.94 -35.33 57.34
CA MET A 1 -29.15 -35.08 55.90
C MET A 1 -28.22 -33.93 55.51
N PHE A 2 -26.97 -34.24 55.15
CA PHE A 2 -25.96 -33.23 54.78
C PHE A 2 -25.50 -33.54 53.36
N GLY A 3 -25.96 -32.73 52.40
CA GLY A 3 -25.57 -32.82 51.00
C GLY A 3 -24.21 -32.13 50.79
N ARG A 4 -23.23 -32.88 50.27
CA ARG A 4 -21.98 -32.32 49.76
C ARG A 4 -22.22 -31.80 48.35
N LEU A 5 -22.17 -30.48 48.17
CA LEU A 5 -22.05 -29.84 46.86
C LEU A 5 -20.59 -29.95 46.40
N SER A 6 -20.32 -30.75 45.37
CA SER A 6 -19.05 -30.72 44.65
C SER A 6 -19.08 -29.58 43.64
N PHE A 7 -18.29 -28.53 43.87
CA PHE A 7 -17.98 -27.54 42.84
C PHE A 7 -16.88 -28.10 41.94
N GLY A 8 -17.26 -28.53 40.74
CA GLY A 8 -16.31 -28.82 39.67
C GLY A 8 -15.64 -27.53 39.22
N LEU A 9 -14.34 -27.41 39.47
CA LEU A 9 -13.50 -26.36 38.91
C LEU A 9 -13.42 -26.61 37.39
N ALA A 10 -14.22 -25.90 36.61
CA ALA A 10 -14.05 -25.86 35.17
C ALA A 10 -12.76 -25.08 34.87
N LEU A 11 -11.64 -25.79 34.66
CA LEU A 11 -10.49 -25.19 33.99
C LEU A 11 -10.94 -24.77 32.59
N SER A 12 -11.04 -23.48 32.35
CA SER A 12 -11.10 -22.95 30.99
C SER A 12 -9.84 -23.43 30.25
N ARG A 13 -10.01 -24.00 29.06
CA ARG A 13 -8.89 -24.28 28.16
C ARG A 13 -8.19 -22.95 27.87
N ALA A 14 -7.07 -22.69 28.56
CA ALA A 14 -6.08 -21.75 28.07
C ALA A 14 -5.73 -22.21 26.64
N GLY A 15 -6.15 -21.44 25.64
CA GLY A 15 -5.77 -21.71 24.26
C GLY A 15 -4.26 -21.82 24.20
N ALA A 16 -3.74 -22.93 23.67
CA ALA A 16 -2.30 -23.12 23.55
C ALA A 16 -1.69 -21.87 22.88
N THR A 17 -0.84 -21.15 23.62
CA THR A 17 -0.18 -19.95 23.12
C THR A 17 0.70 -20.37 21.96
N ARG A 18 0.31 -20.02 20.73
CA ARG A 18 1.10 -20.34 19.54
C ARG A 18 2.49 -19.69 19.67
N LEU A 19 3.52 -20.45 19.36
CA LEU A 19 4.90 -19.97 19.35
C LEU A 19 5.01 -18.85 18.31
N SER A 20 5.29 -17.63 18.77
CA SER A 20 5.15 -16.43 17.97
C SER A 20 6.15 -15.32 18.32
N PHE A 21 6.35 -14.43 17.35
CA PHE A 21 7.10 -13.19 17.42
C PHE A 21 6.12 -12.05 17.16
N GLY A 22 5.85 -11.23 18.18
CA GLY A 22 4.93 -10.09 18.09
C GLY A 22 5.66 -8.78 17.85
N PHE A 23 5.00 -7.86 17.14
CA PHE A 23 5.55 -6.55 16.80
C PHE A 23 4.69 -5.38 17.32
N ALA A 24 3.73 -5.67 18.20
CA ALA A 24 2.79 -4.69 18.73
C ALA A 24 3.44 -3.64 19.66
N ASP A 25 4.59 -3.96 20.24
CA ASP A 25 5.29 -3.07 21.19
C ASP A 25 6.22 -2.07 20.50
N GLY A 26 6.31 -2.09 19.16
CA GLY A 26 7.17 -1.15 18.41
C GLY A 26 8.67 -1.42 18.54
N ALA A 27 9.05 -2.65 18.90
CA ALA A 27 10.44 -3.09 19.02
C ALA A 27 10.62 -4.49 18.42
N LEU A 28 11.84 -4.80 17.97
CA LEU A 28 12.15 -6.15 17.49
C LEU A 28 12.22 -7.09 18.70
N PRO A 29 11.43 -8.18 18.74
CA PRO A 29 11.52 -9.14 19.83
C PRO A 29 12.83 -9.94 19.73
N PRO A 30 13.32 -10.51 20.84
CA PRO A 30 14.46 -11.41 20.82
C PRO A 30 14.29 -12.53 19.77
N GLY A 31 15.36 -12.77 19.02
CA GLY A 31 15.36 -13.75 17.92
C GLY A 31 14.88 -13.19 16.57
N VAL A 32 14.64 -11.89 16.44
CA VAL A 32 14.38 -11.25 15.15
C VAL A 32 15.50 -10.28 14.81
N ALA A 33 16.03 -10.39 13.59
CA ALA A 33 17.00 -9.46 13.03
C ALA A 33 16.47 -8.87 11.73
N LEU A 34 16.85 -7.62 11.43
CA LEU A 34 16.51 -6.91 10.20
C LEU A 34 17.78 -6.26 9.64
N SER A 35 17.97 -6.36 8.34
CA SER A 35 18.87 -5.49 7.59
C SER A 35 18.16 -4.89 6.38
N ARG A 36 18.60 -3.70 5.98
CA ARG A 36 18.12 -3.00 4.77
C ARG A 36 19.17 -2.01 4.32
N ALA A 37 19.67 -2.17 3.10
CA ALA A 37 20.76 -1.38 2.53
C ALA A 37 20.42 0.09 2.18
N SER A 38 19.22 0.57 2.50
CA SER A 38 18.80 1.94 2.24
C SER A 38 17.98 2.50 3.39
N ALA A 39 17.92 3.83 3.51
CA ALA A 39 16.86 4.47 4.28
C ALA A 39 15.49 4.18 3.63
N ALA A 40 14.42 4.21 4.42
CA ALA A 40 13.07 3.96 3.94
C ALA A 40 12.02 4.64 4.83
N HIS A 41 10.82 4.82 4.28
CA HIS A 41 9.75 5.55 4.95
C HIS A 41 8.77 4.63 5.69
N TYR A 42 8.17 5.17 6.75
CA TYR A 42 7.08 4.55 7.50
C TYR A 42 6.20 5.65 8.11
N ARG A 43 5.01 5.30 8.61
CA ARG A 43 4.16 6.23 9.34
C ARG A 43 4.41 6.16 10.83
N ASP A 44 4.67 7.30 11.45
CA ASP A 44 4.81 7.42 12.90
C ASP A 44 3.44 7.43 13.62
N ALA A 45 3.46 7.59 14.95
CA ALA A 45 2.27 7.60 15.79
C ALA A 45 1.26 8.71 15.46
N SER A 46 1.69 9.76 14.77
CA SER A 46 0.84 10.86 14.29
C SER A 46 0.34 10.61 12.86
N GLY A 47 0.70 9.47 12.25
CA GLY A 47 0.39 9.14 10.87
C GLY A 47 1.21 9.90 9.85
N VAL A 48 2.28 10.59 10.26
CA VAL A 48 3.15 11.36 9.39
C VAL A 48 4.25 10.46 8.86
N TRP A 49 4.62 10.66 7.60
CA TRP A 49 5.73 9.96 6.99
C TRP A 49 7.07 10.39 7.58
N THR A 50 7.76 9.43 8.17
CA THR A 50 9.08 9.56 8.78
C THR A 50 10.06 8.60 8.11
N VAL A 51 11.37 8.90 8.21
CA VAL A 51 12.45 8.10 7.63
C VAL A 51 13.09 7.24 8.70
N ALA A 52 13.24 5.94 8.43
CA ALA A 52 14.14 5.06 9.15
C ALA A 52 15.48 5.01 8.41
N ALA A 53 16.59 5.09 9.15
CA ALA A 53 17.93 4.93 8.60
C ALA A 53 18.17 3.53 8.00
N VAL A 54 19.32 3.32 7.38
CA VAL A 54 19.83 1.99 6.99
C VAL A 54 19.79 1.06 8.21
N ASP A 55 19.38 -0.19 8.01
CA ASP A 55 19.21 -1.24 9.03
C ASP A 55 18.23 -0.95 10.19
N ALA A 56 17.66 0.26 10.26
CA ALA A 56 16.67 0.57 11.28
C ALA A 56 15.30 -0.06 10.95
N PRO A 57 14.66 -0.75 11.92
CA PRO A 57 13.34 -1.34 11.72
C PRO A 57 12.27 -0.25 11.54
N ARG A 58 11.24 -0.59 10.77
CA ARG A 58 10.12 0.31 10.46
C ARG A 58 8.86 -0.18 11.16
N PHE A 59 8.55 0.38 12.32
CA PHE A 59 7.29 0.11 13.03
C PHE A 59 6.23 1.12 12.57
N SER A 60 5.38 0.69 11.64
CA SER A 60 4.44 1.60 10.99
C SER A 60 3.08 1.59 11.67
N TYR A 61 2.52 2.78 11.85
CA TYR A 61 1.17 2.96 12.35
C TYR A 61 0.15 2.91 11.21
N ARG A 62 -1.07 2.48 11.54
CA ARG A 62 -2.22 2.46 10.62
C ARG A 62 -3.39 3.22 11.21
N TRP A 63 -4.23 3.78 10.35
CA TRP A 63 -5.51 4.32 10.78
C TRP A 63 -6.49 3.17 11.06
N ASN A 64 -7.17 3.21 12.21
CA ASN A 64 -8.18 2.22 12.58
C ASN A 64 -9.63 2.74 12.44
N GLY A 65 -9.82 3.96 11.97
CA GLY A 65 -11.11 4.65 11.91
C GLY A 65 -11.22 5.85 12.85
N SER A 66 -10.43 5.89 13.92
CA SER A 66 -10.47 6.98 14.92
C SER A 66 -9.10 7.52 15.31
N ALA A 67 -8.07 6.67 15.30
CA ALA A 67 -6.70 7.05 15.65
C ALA A 67 -5.68 6.25 14.84
N PHE A 68 -4.45 6.73 14.84
CA PHE A 68 -3.30 5.94 14.42
C PHE A 68 -2.93 4.96 15.54
N VAL A 69 -2.82 3.69 15.19
CA VAL A 69 -2.44 2.61 16.12
C VAL A 69 -1.26 1.83 15.56
N MET A 70 -0.43 1.25 16.43
CA MET A 70 0.71 0.43 16.02
C MET A 70 0.23 -0.72 15.13
N GLY A 71 0.73 -0.78 13.89
CA GLY A 71 0.40 -1.83 12.95
C GLY A 71 1.34 -3.03 13.04
N GLY A 72 2.60 -2.79 13.38
CA GLY A 72 3.65 -3.81 13.48
C GLY A 72 4.89 -3.47 12.64
N LEU A 73 5.70 -4.49 12.36
CA LEU A 73 6.92 -4.35 11.56
C LEU A 73 6.57 -4.30 10.07
N MET A 74 6.97 -3.23 9.39
CA MET A 74 6.85 -3.07 7.94
C MET A 74 8.00 -3.81 7.25
N ILE A 75 7.64 -4.77 6.38
CA ILE A 75 8.55 -5.64 5.63
C ILE A 75 8.16 -5.57 4.16
N GLU A 76 9.06 -5.11 3.31
CA GLU A 76 8.79 -4.87 1.89
C GLU A 76 9.90 -5.42 1.00
N ALA A 77 9.52 -5.93 -0.19
CA ALA A 77 10.47 -6.22 -1.26
C ALA A 77 11.21 -4.95 -1.72
N ALA A 78 12.26 -5.05 -2.52
CA ALA A 78 12.85 -3.87 -3.15
C ALA A 78 11.84 -3.23 -4.12
N ALA A 79 11.82 -1.91 -4.20
CA ALA A 79 10.92 -1.19 -5.11
C ALA A 79 11.60 0.07 -5.65
N THR A 80 11.11 0.56 -6.79
CA THR A 80 11.57 1.78 -7.43
C THR A 80 10.36 2.53 -7.93
N ASN A 81 10.23 3.79 -7.51
CA ASN A 81 9.21 4.67 -8.06
C ASN A 81 9.69 5.24 -9.41
N LEU A 82 8.98 4.88 -10.47
CA LEU A 82 9.28 5.31 -11.84
C LEU A 82 8.77 6.72 -12.15
N VAL A 83 7.86 7.25 -11.33
CA VAL A 83 7.34 8.60 -11.46
C VAL A 83 8.37 9.59 -10.93
N LEU A 84 8.55 10.71 -11.64
CA LEU A 84 9.36 11.87 -11.23
C LEU A 84 8.48 12.99 -10.68
N GLN A 85 9.05 13.82 -9.80
CA GLN A 85 8.32 14.89 -9.10
C GLN A 85 7.04 14.34 -8.44
N SER A 86 7.15 13.19 -7.75
CA SER A 86 6.00 12.43 -7.22
C SER A 86 5.19 13.15 -6.13
N ARG A 87 5.65 14.32 -5.69
CA ARG A 87 4.99 15.16 -4.68
C ARG A 87 4.80 16.61 -5.14
N ASP A 88 5.02 16.89 -6.42
CA ASP A 88 4.79 18.19 -7.04
C ASP A 88 4.13 18.04 -8.41
N LEU A 89 2.79 18.02 -8.42
CA LEU A 89 1.99 17.94 -9.64
C LEU A 89 2.07 19.21 -10.50
N ASN A 90 2.56 20.33 -9.95
CA ASN A 90 2.72 21.58 -10.70
C ASN A 90 3.96 21.52 -11.62
N ALA A 91 4.96 20.68 -11.30
CA ALA A 91 6.16 20.54 -12.10
C ALA A 91 5.87 20.29 -13.60
N ALA A 92 6.72 20.86 -14.48
CA ALA A 92 6.50 20.86 -15.93
C ALA A 92 6.50 19.45 -16.57
N ILE A 93 7.09 18.46 -15.90
CA ILE A 93 7.10 17.06 -16.36
C ILE A 93 5.71 16.42 -16.34
N TRP A 94 4.79 16.96 -15.54
CA TRP A 94 3.41 16.52 -15.51
C TRP A 94 2.63 17.18 -16.65
N THR A 95 2.16 16.36 -17.59
CA THR A 95 1.28 16.81 -18.67
C THR A 95 -0.13 16.98 -18.11
N LYS A 96 -0.72 18.16 -18.29
CA LYS A 96 -2.03 18.54 -17.74
C LYS A 96 -3.02 18.75 -18.88
N SER A 97 -4.22 18.21 -18.76
CA SER A 97 -5.30 18.38 -19.72
C SER A 97 -6.62 18.54 -18.98
N GLY A 98 -7.37 19.60 -19.26
CA GLY A 98 -8.60 19.93 -18.53
C GLY A 98 -8.40 20.26 -17.04
N VAL A 99 -7.17 20.41 -16.56
CA VAL A 99 -6.87 20.71 -15.16
C VAL A 99 -5.74 21.73 -15.03
N THR A 100 -5.75 22.45 -13.92
CA THR A 100 -4.59 23.11 -13.33
C THR A 100 -4.10 22.30 -12.13
N ALA A 101 -2.86 22.51 -11.69
CA ALA A 101 -2.31 21.80 -10.55
C ALA A 101 -1.51 22.73 -9.64
N SER A 102 -1.63 22.55 -8.33
CA SER A 102 -0.60 22.92 -7.37
C SER A 102 0.31 21.71 -7.12
N ALA A 103 1.21 21.77 -6.12
CA ALA A 103 2.06 20.63 -5.79
C ALA A 103 1.24 19.36 -5.43
N ASN A 104 0.12 19.53 -4.74
CA ASN A 104 -0.66 18.42 -4.16
C ASN A 104 -2.17 18.50 -4.42
N ARG A 105 -2.61 19.31 -5.40
CA ARG A 105 -4.02 19.46 -5.76
C ARG A 105 -4.18 19.51 -7.27
N LEU A 106 -5.18 18.81 -7.77
CA LEU A 106 -5.71 19.00 -9.12
C LEU A 106 -7.01 19.77 -9.02
N THR A 107 -7.16 20.78 -9.88
CA THR A 107 -8.39 21.56 -10.02
C THR A 107 -8.80 21.55 -11.49
N GLU A 108 -10.06 21.27 -11.80
CA GLU A 108 -10.51 21.28 -13.19
C GLU A 108 -10.46 22.69 -13.80
N THR A 109 -10.41 22.74 -15.13
CA THR A 109 -10.73 23.95 -15.90
C THR A 109 -12.15 23.83 -16.48
N ALA A 110 -12.73 24.92 -16.96
CA ALA A 110 -14.08 24.93 -17.53
C ALA A 110 -14.18 24.36 -18.98
N VAL A 111 -13.21 23.55 -19.41
CA VAL A 111 -13.18 23.00 -20.77
C VAL A 111 -14.02 21.72 -20.86
N LEU A 112 -14.55 21.43 -22.05
CA LEU A 112 -15.15 20.14 -22.37
C LEU A 112 -14.06 19.13 -22.71
N GLY A 113 -13.95 18.05 -21.94
CA GLY A 113 -12.97 17.00 -22.21
C GLY A 113 -12.77 16.06 -21.02
N ASP A 114 -11.63 15.39 -20.99
CA ASP A 114 -11.16 14.71 -19.79
C ASP A 114 -10.33 15.65 -18.91
N HIS A 115 -10.35 15.40 -17.60
CA HIS A 115 -9.72 16.25 -16.59
C HIS A 115 -8.63 15.46 -15.88
N ARG A 116 -7.39 15.58 -16.34
CA ARG A 116 -6.29 14.70 -15.93
C ARG A 116 -4.93 15.35 -15.91
N THR A 117 -4.07 14.78 -15.09
CA THR A 117 -2.61 14.90 -15.23
C THR A 117 -2.00 13.53 -15.49
N ASN A 118 -0.85 13.49 -16.16
CA ASN A 118 -0.17 12.23 -16.45
C ASN A 118 1.34 12.39 -16.60
N GLN A 119 2.02 11.26 -16.44
CA GLN A 119 3.43 11.10 -16.78
C GLN A 119 3.62 9.75 -17.48
N ALA A 120 4.48 9.72 -18.50
CA ALA A 120 4.86 8.48 -19.16
C ALA A 120 6.03 7.83 -18.43
N VAL A 121 5.93 6.52 -18.20
CA VAL A 121 7.01 5.69 -17.64
C VAL A 121 7.19 4.45 -18.49
N SER A 122 8.36 3.82 -18.39
CA SER A 122 8.66 2.58 -19.11
C SER A 122 8.05 1.36 -18.40
N TYR A 123 7.33 0.56 -19.17
CA TYR A 123 6.79 -0.74 -18.75
C TYR A 123 7.53 -1.86 -19.47
N ASN A 124 7.62 -3.02 -18.81
CA ASN A 124 8.12 -4.26 -19.39
C ASN A 124 6.97 -5.28 -19.49
N SER A 125 6.86 -5.94 -20.64
CA SER A 125 5.86 -6.98 -20.83
C SER A 125 6.04 -8.12 -19.83
N GLY A 126 4.94 -8.57 -19.22
CA GLY A 126 4.89 -9.67 -18.24
C GLY A 126 4.98 -9.20 -16.79
N ASP A 127 5.51 -8.01 -16.53
CA ASP A 127 5.56 -7.45 -15.18
C ASP A 127 4.21 -6.86 -14.75
N SER A 128 3.87 -7.03 -13.47
CA SER A 128 2.75 -6.30 -12.86
C SER A 128 3.22 -4.93 -12.40
N TYR A 129 2.45 -3.89 -12.69
CA TYR A 129 2.71 -2.53 -12.23
C TYR A 129 1.56 -2.01 -11.38
N CYS A 130 1.91 -1.34 -10.29
CA CYS A 130 0.97 -0.69 -9.38
C CYS A 130 1.13 0.83 -9.48
N LEU A 131 0.07 1.53 -9.87
CA LEU A 131 -0.06 2.98 -9.75
C LEU A 131 -0.80 3.30 -8.44
N SER A 132 -0.20 4.09 -7.56
CA SER A 132 -0.78 4.48 -6.27
C SER A 132 -0.62 5.96 -5.98
N VAL A 133 -1.55 6.49 -5.16
CA VAL A 133 -1.52 7.86 -4.65
C VAL A 133 -2.10 7.93 -3.23
N GLU A 134 -1.69 8.95 -2.48
CA GLU A 134 -2.49 9.44 -1.36
C GLU A 134 -3.47 10.49 -1.87
N ALA A 135 -4.75 10.37 -1.53
CA ALA A 135 -5.78 11.29 -2.00
C ALA A 135 -6.84 11.61 -0.94
N SER A 136 -7.47 12.78 -1.07
CA SER A 136 -8.64 13.18 -0.29
C SER A 136 -9.56 14.10 -1.08
N ASP A 137 -10.83 14.09 -0.69
CA ASP A 137 -11.82 15.09 -1.10
C ASP A 137 -11.39 16.48 -0.58
N VAL A 138 -11.74 17.53 -1.33
CA VAL A 138 -11.56 18.93 -0.94
C VAL A 138 -12.90 19.46 -0.45
N ALA A 139 -12.94 19.92 0.80
CA ALA A 139 -14.16 20.47 1.39
C ALA A 139 -14.77 21.58 0.50
N GLY A 140 -16.06 21.44 0.17
CA GLY A 140 -16.78 22.36 -0.71
C GLY A 140 -16.61 22.09 -2.20
N SER A 141 -15.83 21.08 -2.60
CA SER A 141 -15.72 20.71 -4.00
C SER A 141 -16.98 20.01 -4.51
N PRO A 142 -17.47 20.35 -5.72
CA PRO A 142 -18.62 19.67 -6.33
C PRO A 142 -18.29 18.27 -6.86
N LYS A 143 -17.01 17.86 -6.89
CA LYS A 143 -16.56 16.56 -7.41
C LYS A 143 -15.56 15.90 -6.47
N ARG A 144 -15.64 14.58 -6.40
CA ARG A 144 -14.89 13.76 -5.43
C ARG A 144 -14.37 12.43 -5.97
N TYR A 145 -14.59 12.17 -7.26
CA TYR A 145 -14.21 10.90 -7.87
C TYR A 145 -12.80 11.01 -8.45
N LEU A 146 -11.91 10.17 -7.93
CA LEU A 146 -10.57 9.97 -8.48
C LEU A 146 -10.60 8.80 -9.46
N VAL A 147 -9.88 8.93 -10.57
CA VAL A 147 -9.55 7.82 -11.47
C VAL A 147 -8.05 7.64 -11.51
N LEU A 148 -7.60 6.40 -11.28
CA LEU A 148 -6.25 5.98 -11.60
C LEU A 148 -6.30 5.13 -12.86
N LEU A 149 -5.45 5.44 -13.84
CA LEU A 149 -5.47 4.78 -15.15
C LEU A 149 -4.05 4.45 -15.64
N LEU A 150 -3.87 3.22 -16.09
CA LEU A 150 -2.73 2.71 -16.82
C LEU A 150 -3.11 2.60 -18.31
N ALA A 151 -2.39 3.33 -19.18
CA ALA A 151 -2.82 3.58 -20.55
C ALA A 151 -2.70 2.38 -21.49
N ALA A 152 -3.69 2.22 -22.37
CA ALA A 152 -3.88 1.09 -23.30
C ALA A 152 -2.62 0.59 -24.03
N ALA A 153 -1.72 1.50 -24.41
CA ALA A 153 -0.51 1.19 -25.17
C ALA A 153 0.37 0.11 -24.50
N ALA A 154 0.45 0.10 -23.16
CA ALA A 154 1.21 -0.92 -22.42
C ALA A 154 0.35 -2.09 -21.91
N PHE A 155 -0.98 -2.01 -22.00
CA PHE A 155 -1.91 -2.88 -21.25
C PHE A 155 -2.99 -3.54 -22.13
N GLY A 156 -2.57 -4.08 -23.27
CA GLY A 156 -3.40 -4.95 -24.12
C GLY A 156 -4.38 -4.18 -25.01
N GLY A 157 -4.03 -2.96 -25.41
CA GLY A 157 -4.87 -2.14 -26.30
C GLY A 157 -6.12 -1.56 -25.65
N ALA A 158 -6.31 -1.75 -24.34
CA ALA A 158 -7.41 -1.19 -23.57
C ALA A 158 -6.90 -0.52 -22.29
N ASN A 159 -7.49 0.62 -21.92
CA ASN A 159 -7.13 1.31 -20.68
C ASN A 159 -7.48 0.44 -19.47
N ARG A 160 -6.56 0.35 -18.51
CA ARG A 160 -6.81 -0.26 -17.20
C ARG A 160 -7.05 0.86 -16.21
N PHE A 161 -8.23 0.93 -15.61
CA PHE A 161 -8.57 2.01 -14.69
C PHE A 161 -9.50 1.54 -13.58
N ALA A 162 -9.46 2.29 -12.50
CA ALA A 162 -10.34 2.14 -11.35
C ALA A 162 -10.80 3.52 -10.91
N LYS A 163 -12.00 3.57 -10.35
CA LYS A 163 -12.62 4.78 -9.82
C LYS A 163 -12.82 4.67 -8.32
N PHE A 164 -12.61 5.79 -7.64
CA PHE A 164 -12.64 5.89 -6.19
C PHE A 164 -13.54 7.05 -5.80
N ASP A 165 -14.47 6.81 -4.87
CA ASP A 165 -15.22 7.88 -4.20
C ASP A 165 -14.46 8.30 -2.95
N LEU A 166 -13.83 9.48 -2.98
CA LEU A 166 -12.99 9.97 -1.89
C LEU A 166 -13.78 10.47 -0.67
N ALA A 167 -15.08 10.72 -0.78
CA ALA A 167 -15.88 11.09 0.38
C ALA A 167 -16.27 9.85 1.20
N THR A 168 -16.53 8.73 0.52
CA THR A 168 -16.95 7.48 1.19
C THR A 168 -15.81 6.49 1.41
N GLY A 169 -14.67 6.66 0.74
CA GLY A 169 -13.56 5.73 0.82
C GLY A 169 -13.85 4.40 0.14
N THR A 170 -14.52 4.43 -1.01
CA THR A 170 -14.94 3.20 -1.73
C THR A 170 -14.36 3.13 -3.13
N VAL A 171 -14.01 1.92 -3.57
CA VAL A 171 -13.76 1.64 -4.99
C VAL A 171 -15.12 1.47 -5.67
N THR A 172 -15.47 2.41 -6.55
CA THR A 172 -16.79 2.40 -7.21
C THR A 172 -16.79 1.58 -8.49
N TYR A 173 -15.63 1.42 -9.11
CA TYR A 173 -15.47 0.67 -10.35
C TYR A 173 -14.03 0.18 -10.54
N VAL A 174 -13.87 -1.02 -11.09
CA VAL A 174 -12.60 -1.55 -11.58
C VAL A 174 -12.85 -2.21 -12.93
N VAL A 175 -12.12 -1.80 -13.97
CA VAL A 175 -12.23 -2.45 -15.27
C VAL A 175 -11.60 -3.85 -15.24
N GLY A 176 -12.14 -4.77 -16.05
CA GLY A 176 -11.59 -6.12 -16.18
C GLY A 176 -10.10 -6.12 -16.55
N GLY A 177 -9.36 -7.06 -15.99
CA GLY A 177 -7.90 -7.18 -16.18
C GLY A 177 -7.06 -6.28 -15.26
N ALA A 178 -7.69 -5.53 -14.35
CA ALA A 178 -7.00 -4.79 -13.30
C ALA A 178 -7.48 -5.21 -11.91
N THR A 179 -6.66 -4.96 -10.90
CA THR A 179 -7.03 -4.98 -9.48
C THR A 179 -6.89 -3.59 -8.91
N ALA A 180 -7.65 -3.24 -7.88
CA ALA A 180 -7.57 -1.94 -7.23
C ALA A 180 -7.90 -2.03 -5.75
N GLY A 181 -7.51 -1.02 -4.99
CA GLY A 181 -7.83 -0.92 -3.58
C GLY A 181 -7.81 0.52 -3.08
N ILE A 182 -8.54 0.72 -1.99
CA ILE A 182 -8.58 1.97 -1.23
C ILE A 182 -8.45 1.62 0.25
N GLU A 183 -7.49 2.24 0.92
CA GLU A 183 -7.20 1.97 2.33
C GLU A 183 -7.10 3.29 3.10
N PRO A 184 -7.72 3.43 4.28
CA PRO A 184 -7.67 4.68 5.03
C PRO A 184 -6.27 4.94 5.59
N ILE A 185 -5.81 6.17 5.45
CA ILE A 185 -4.50 6.64 5.92
C ILE A 185 -4.61 7.89 6.82
N GLY A 186 -5.80 8.13 7.34
CA GLY A 186 -6.19 9.26 8.18
C GLY A 186 -7.68 9.57 8.01
N ALA A 187 -8.20 10.49 8.81
CA ALA A 187 -9.58 10.96 8.65
C ALA A 187 -9.77 11.59 7.26
N GLY A 188 -10.67 11.02 6.44
CA GLY A 188 -10.98 11.49 5.09
C GLY A 188 -9.84 11.38 4.07
N ARG A 189 -8.76 10.64 4.40
CA ARG A 189 -7.58 10.46 3.53
C ARG A 189 -7.37 9.00 3.20
N TRP A 190 -7.00 8.74 1.95
CA TRP A 190 -6.98 7.40 1.38
C TRP A 190 -5.68 7.11 0.62
N MET A 191 -5.14 5.91 0.78
CA MET A 191 -4.22 5.31 -0.18
C MET A 191 -5.06 4.62 -1.26
N CYS A 192 -5.06 5.18 -2.46
CA CYS A 192 -5.77 4.60 -3.62
C CYS A 192 -4.75 3.97 -4.56
N TRP A 193 -5.05 2.80 -5.11
CA TRP A 193 -4.16 2.14 -6.06
C TRP A 193 -4.89 1.28 -7.08
N ILE A 194 -4.25 1.11 -8.24
CA ILE A 194 -4.60 0.16 -9.29
C ILE A 194 -3.36 -0.63 -9.70
N ALA A 195 -3.52 -1.92 -9.98
CA ALA A 195 -2.47 -2.74 -10.57
C ALA A 195 -2.96 -3.52 -11.79
N SER A 196 -2.06 -3.73 -12.76
CA SER A 196 -2.30 -4.56 -13.93
C SER A 196 -0.98 -5.13 -14.46
N VAL A 197 -1.05 -6.26 -15.15
CA VAL A 197 0.08 -6.83 -15.90
C VAL A 197 0.25 -6.06 -17.21
N ALA A 198 1.45 -5.55 -17.47
CA ALA A 198 1.79 -4.96 -18.75
C ALA A 198 1.93 -6.06 -19.81
N SER A 199 1.34 -5.84 -20.99
CA SER A 199 1.38 -6.79 -22.10
C SER A 199 2.36 -6.37 -23.21
N ALA A 200 3.06 -5.25 -23.02
CA ALA A 200 4.01 -4.70 -23.98
C ALA A 200 5.16 -4.00 -23.25
N THR A 201 6.34 -4.06 -23.84
CA THR A 201 7.51 -3.31 -23.38
C THR A 201 7.54 -1.96 -24.09
N ILE A 202 7.06 -0.90 -23.42
CA ILE A 202 6.87 0.42 -24.03
C ILE A 202 6.77 1.51 -22.96
N ALA A 203 7.07 2.76 -23.32
CA ALA A 203 6.70 3.91 -22.52
C ALA A 203 5.22 4.25 -22.70
N ALA A 204 4.45 4.29 -21.61
CA ALA A 204 3.03 4.66 -21.64
C ALA A 204 2.66 5.51 -20.42
N SER A 205 1.52 6.19 -20.49
CA SER A 205 1.08 7.09 -19.41
C SER A 205 0.45 6.34 -18.24
N GLY A 206 0.87 6.69 -17.02
CA GLY A 206 0.02 6.59 -15.83
C GLY A 206 -0.72 7.92 -15.64
N GLN A 207 -2.03 7.86 -15.41
CA GLN A 207 -2.88 9.04 -15.34
C GLN A 207 -3.64 9.13 -14.03
N LEU A 208 -3.80 10.36 -13.56
CA LEU A 208 -4.61 10.75 -12.42
C LEU A 208 -5.72 11.66 -12.96
N ARG A 209 -6.98 11.31 -12.72
CA ARG A 209 -8.11 12.08 -13.25
C ARG A 209 -9.11 12.47 -12.17
N ILE A 210 -9.75 13.61 -12.36
CA ILE A 210 -11.02 13.95 -11.72
C ILE A 210 -12.13 13.42 -12.64
N ASP A 211 -13.19 12.87 -12.06
CA ASP A 211 -14.36 12.40 -12.80
C ASP A 211 -15.65 12.96 -12.18
N ASN A 212 -16.69 13.12 -12.99
CA ASN A 212 -17.99 13.61 -12.55
C ASN A 212 -18.95 12.49 -12.14
N ALA A 213 -18.58 11.22 -12.33
CA ALA A 213 -19.44 10.09 -12.02
C ALA A 213 -18.69 8.85 -11.50
N ALA A 214 -19.35 8.14 -10.58
CA ALA A 214 -18.88 6.88 -9.99
C ALA A 214 -18.84 5.68 -10.96
N GLY A 215 -19.55 5.77 -12.10
CA GLY A 215 -19.81 4.66 -13.01
C GLY A 215 -18.62 4.20 -13.86
N SER A 216 -18.87 3.30 -14.81
CA SER A 216 -17.84 2.60 -15.59
C SER A 216 -17.25 3.37 -16.78
N SER A 217 -17.81 4.53 -17.15
CA SER A 217 -17.34 5.30 -18.31
C SER A 217 -16.21 6.25 -17.96
N LEU A 218 -15.17 6.36 -18.80
CA LEU A 218 -14.26 7.51 -18.76
C LEU A 218 -14.96 8.67 -19.46
N ALA A 219 -15.62 9.52 -18.69
CA ALA A 219 -16.48 10.56 -19.23
C ALA A 219 -15.68 11.75 -19.76
N ASN A 220 -16.15 12.33 -20.86
CA ASN A 220 -15.85 13.71 -21.22
C ASN A 220 -17.01 14.58 -20.73
N TYR A 221 -16.70 15.69 -20.07
CA TYR A 221 -17.71 16.61 -19.57
C TYR A 221 -17.13 18.02 -19.50
N THR A 222 -18.00 19.03 -19.37
CA THR A 222 -17.55 20.40 -19.09
C THR A 222 -17.09 20.47 -17.64
N GLY A 223 -15.83 20.82 -17.42
CA GLY A 223 -15.29 20.94 -16.08
C GLY A 223 -15.81 22.15 -15.31
N ASP A 224 -15.51 22.16 -14.01
CA ASP A 224 -15.91 23.18 -13.05
C ASP A 224 -14.67 23.68 -12.32
N ILE A 225 -14.38 24.99 -12.39
CA ILE A 225 -13.20 25.57 -11.75
C ILE A 225 -13.20 25.46 -10.21
N ALA A 226 -14.34 25.10 -9.60
CA ALA A 226 -14.43 24.77 -8.17
C ALA A 226 -14.18 23.28 -7.86
N ALA A 227 -14.18 22.41 -8.87
CA ALA A 227 -13.91 20.99 -8.72
C ALA A 227 -12.42 20.73 -8.50
N ALA A 228 -12.09 20.08 -7.38
CA ALA A 228 -10.72 19.80 -6.99
C ALA A 228 -10.63 18.55 -6.09
N ILE A 229 -9.50 17.85 -6.19
CA ILE A 229 -9.12 16.77 -5.28
C ILE A 229 -7.66 16.96 -4.85
N ASP A 230 -7.36 16.58 -3.61
CA ASP A 230 -5.98 16.54 -3.13
C ASP A 230 -5.34 15.21 -3.51
N ILE A 231 -4.13 15.27 -4.03
CA ILE A 231 -3.33 14.11 -4.45
C ILE A 231 -1.86 14.35 -4.10
N SER A 232 -1.22 13.38 -3.46
CA SER A 232 0.23 13.37 -3.22
C SER A 232 0.84 11.97 -3.34
N ASP A 233 2.17 11.90 -3.26
CA ASP A 233 2.95 10.67 -3.17
C ASP A 233 2.62 9.67 -4.30
N VAL A 234 2.63 10.17 -5.54
CA VAL A 234 2.32 9.37 -6.73
C VAL A 234 3.44 8.38 -7.00
N GLN A 235 3.10 7.08 -7.08
CA GLN A 235 4.08 6.05 -7.40
C GLN A 235 3.60 5.13 -8.52
N ILE A 236 4.53 4.78 -9.41
CA ILE A 236 4.38 3.62 -10.29
C ILE A 236 5.56 2.71 -10.00
N GLU A 237 5.28 1.50 -9.52
CA GLU A 237 6.28 0.51 -9.10
C GLU A 237 5.92 -0.86 -9.65
N VAL A 238 6.91 -1.74 -9.84
CA VAL A 238 6.66 -3.16 -10.13
C VAL A 238 6.07 -3.82 -8.89
N GLY A 239 4.93 -4.49 -9.06
CA GLY A 239 4.18 -5.14 -8.00
C GLY A 239 2.67 -5.04 -8.22
N THR A 240 1.92 -5.71 -7.34
CA THR A 240 0.44 -5.72 -7.39
C THR A 240 -0.19 -4.86 -6.29
N ARG A 241 0.62 -4.21 -5.46
CA ARG A 241 0.22 -3.38 -4.32
C ARG A 241 1.25 -2.28 -4.06
N PRO A 242 0.85 -1.14 -3.47
CA PRO A 242 1.78 -0.06 -3.15
C PRO A 242 2.77 -0.48 -2.08
N THR A 243 4.01 0.02 -2.18
CA THR A 243 4.97 0.00 -1.07
C THR A 243 5.01 1.36 -0.36
N SER A 244 5.78 1.44 0.74
CA SER A 244 6.04 2.70 1.43
C SER A 244 6.58 3.77 0.50
N ARG A 245 6.38 5.04 0.87
CA ARG A 245 6.74 6.13 -0.05
C ARG A 245 8.22 6.13 -0.43
N ILE A 246 8.47 6.38 -1.71
CA ILE A 246 9.73 6.58 -2.38
C ILE A 246 9.59 7.91 -3.14
N PRO A 247 9.85 9.04 -2.46
CA PRO A 247 9.77 10.35 -3.09
C PRO A 247 10.87 10.49 -4.13
N THR A 248 10.53 11.13 -5.25
CA THR A 248 11.42 11.35 -6.38
C THR A 248 11.37 12.81 -6.79
N THR A 249 12.47 13.31 -7.33
CA THR A 249 12.56 14.66 -7.89
C THR A 249 12.97 14.57 -9.36
N THR A 250 14.26 14.51 -9.64
CA THR A 250 14.83 14.52 -11.00
C THR A 250 15.19 13.14 -11.54
N ALA A 251 15.21 12.10 -10.70
CA ALA A 251 15.50 10.74 -11.09
C ALA A 251 14.67 9.73 -10.27
N PRO A 252 14.40 8.53 -10.82
CA PRO A 252 13.86 7.42 -10.04
C PRO A 252 14.80 7.07 -8.89
N ILE A 253 14.23 6.72 -7.74
CA ILE A 253 14.99 6.30 -6.56
C ILE A 253 14.54 4.88 -6.21
N ALA A 254 15.49 4.03 -5.85
CA ALA A 254 15.22 2.67 -5.39
C ALA A 254 15.27 2.60 -3.86
N ARG A 255 14.36 1.80 -3.29
CA ARG A 255 14.41 1.35 -1.90
C ARG A 255 14.81 -0.12 -1.87
N ALA A 256 15.78 -0.48 -1.04
CA ALA A 256 16.20 -1.86 -0.85
C ALA A 256 15.13 -2.69 -0.12
N ALA A 257 15.13 -4.01 -0.36
CA ALA A 257 14.27 -4.95 0.35
C ALA A 257 14.61 -4.99 1.85
N ASP A 258 13.61 -5.21 2.70
CA ASP A 258 13.86 -5.62 4.09
C ASP A 258 14.25 -7.09 4.12
N ALA A 259 15.42 -7.41 4.67
CA ALA A 259 15.86 -8.77 4.93
C ALA A 259 15.64 -9.07 6.42
N VAL A 260 14.55 -9.78 6.72
CA VAL A 260 14.19 -10.15 8.10
C VAL A 260 14.48 -11.61 8.35
N THR A 261 15.21 -11.90 9.43
CA THR A 261 15.56 -13.26 9.85
C THR A 261 14.91 -13.57 11.20
N ILE A 262 14.30 -14.75 11.29
CA ILE A 262 13.65 -15.28 12.49
C ILE A 262 14.48 -16.46 13.03
N ASN A 263 14.89 -16.38 14.30
CA ASN A 263 15.58 -17.43 15.02
C ASN A 263 14.56 -18.31 15.76
N TRP A 264 14.03 -19.30 15.06
CA TRP A 264 13.14 -20.32 15.61
C TRP A 264 13.83 -21.28 16.59
N GLY A 265 15.14 -21.51 16.41
CA GLY A 265 15.95 -22.32 17.33
C GLY A 265 15.96 -21.77 18.76
N SER A 266 15.97 -20.44 18.91
CA SER A 266 15.85 -19.76 20.22
C SER A 266 14.52 -20.05 20.94
N ARG A 267 13.52 -20.59 20.23
CA ARG A 267 12.22 -21.00 20.75
C ARG A 267 12.04 -22.52 20.76
N GLY A 268 13.12 -23.29 20.58
CA GLY A 268 13.10 -24.76 20.61
C GLY A 268 12.54 -25.43 19.35
N VAL A 269 12.47 -24.72 18.22
CA VAL A 269 12.07 -25.32 16.95
C VAL A 269 13.31 -25.83 16.22
N SER A 270 13.32 -27.13 15.92
CA SER A 270 14.39 -27.79 15.17
C SER A 270 14.41 -27.39 13.69
N ASP A 271 15.55 -27.62 13.05
CA ASP A 271 15.70 -27.52 11.60
C ASP A 271 14.71 -28.44 10.87
N GLY A 272 14.32 -28.02 9.66
CA GLY A 272 13.33 -28.72 8.84
C GLY A 272 12.25 -27.78 8.32
N THR A 273 11.17 -28.34 7.81
CA THR A 273 10.09 -27.58 7.19
C THR A 273 8.95 -27.34 8.18
N ILE A 274 8.55 -26.08 8.33
CA ILE A 274 7.37 -25.69 9.12
C ILE A 274 6.41 -24.86 8.28
N THR A 275 5.16 -24.75 8.72
CA THR A 275 4.25 -23.73 8.19
C THR A 275 4.28 -22.52 9.11
N VAL A 276 4.58 -21.35 8.54
CA VAL A 276 4.61 -20.05 9.23
C VAL A 276 3.39 -19.25 8.80
N ARG A 277 2.71 -18.65 9.77
CA ARG A 277 1.61 -17.70 9.54
C ARG A 277 2.08 -16.28 9.85
N TYR A 278 1.98 -15.41 8.85
CA TYR A 278 2.15 -13.97 8.95
C TYR A 278 0.78 -13.35 9.18
N VAL A 279 0.57 -12.73 10.34
CA VAL A 279 -0.65 -11.99 10.67
C VAL A 279 -0.39 -10.51 10.45
N PHE A 280 -1.19 -9.91 9.57
CA PHE A 280 -1.04 -8.54 9.15
C PHE A 280 -1.81 -7.58 10.04
N ALA A 281 -1.48 -6.28 9.94
CA ALA A 281 -2.08 -5.24 10.76
C ALA A 281 -3.62 -5.11 10.57
N ASP A 282 -4.14 -5.48 9.39
CA ASP A 282 -5.57 -5.51 9.07
C ASP A 282 -6.30 -6.76 9.59
N GLY A 283 -5.58 -7.68 10.27
CA GLY A 283 -6.11 -8.93 10.78
C GLY A 283 -6.14 -10.08 9.76
N SER A 284 -5.86 -9.81 8.49
CA SER A 284 -5.67 -10.86 7.49
C SER A 284 -4.37 -11.64 7.74
N ALA A 285 -4.22 -12.80 7.12
CA ALA A 285 -3.04 -13.63 7.29
C ALA A 285 -2.63 -14.35 6.00
N GLN A 286 -1.34 -14.68 5.93
CA GLN A 286 -0.74 -15.51 4.88
C GLN A 286 0.01 -16.67 5.54
N GLN A 287 -0.17 -17.88 5.03
CA GLN A 287 0.62 -19.04 5.43
C GLN A 287 1.67 -19.35 4.36
N VAL A 288 2.89 -19.67 4.81
CA VAL A 288 4.00 -20.04 3.93
C VAL A 288 4.69 -21.26 4.51
N VAL A 289 5.04 -22.21 3.64
CA VAL A 289 5.91 -23.33 3.99
C VAL A 289 7.35 -22.81 4.00
N THR A 290 8.00 -22.88 5.17
CA THR A 290 9.29 -22.26 5.43
C THR A 290 10.28 -23.31 5.89
N THR A 291 11.46 -23.32 5.29
CA THR A 291 12.60 -24.15 5.74
C THR A 291 13.37 -23.41 6.83
N ILE A 292 13.59 -24.10 7.95
CA ILE A 292 14.50 -23.69 9.01
C ILE A 292 15.84 -24.39 8.80
N ALA A 293 16.91 -23.61 8.79
CA ALA A 293 18.28 -24.10 8.73
C ALA A 293 19.12 -23.40 9.80
N SER A 294 19.86 -24.17 10.60
CA SER A 294 20.63 -23.66 11.75
C SER A 294 19.77 -22.84 12.72
N GLY A 295 18.51 -23.24 12.91
CA GLY A 295 17.52 -22.55 13.73
C GLY A 295 16.95 -21.26 13.13
N LEU A 296 17.33 -20.88 11.90
CA LEU A 296 16.97 -19.61 11.28
C LEU A 296 16.04 -19.80 10.06
N SER A 297 15.22 -18.80 9.78
CA SER A 297 14.52 -18.65 8.49
C SER A 297 14.43 -17.19 8.08
N ALA A 298 14.46 -16.91 6.77
CA ALA A 298 14.11 -15.60 6.23
C ALA A 298 12.58 -15.40 6.16
N VAL A 299 12.12 -14.17 6.35
CA VAL A 299 10.75 -13.77 6.00
C VAL A 299 10.69 -13.57 4.48
N PRO A 300 9.75 -14.21 3.77
CA PRO A 300 9.64 -14.05 2.32
C PRO A 300 9.14 -12.65 1.97
N THR A 301 9.59 -12.13 0.84
CA THR A 301 9.00 -10.96 0.19
C THR A 301 8.74 -11.29 -1.29
N PRO A 302 7.63 -10.81 -1.87
CA PRO A 302 6.59 -9.97 -1.26
C PRO A 302 5.63 -10.76 -0.34
N LEU A 303 5.04 -10.06 0.63
CA LEU A 303 3.91 -10.53 1.44
C LEU A 303 2.60 -9.90 0.93
N ASN A 304 1.46 -10.50 1.27
CA ASN A 304 0.14 -9.96 0.91
C ASN A 304 -0.16 -8.57 1.52
N ARG A 305 0.50 -8.22 2.63
CA ARG A 305 0.59 -6.86 3.20
C ARG A 305 2.01 -6.63 3.70
N SER A 306 2.46 -5.37 3.68
CA SER A 306 3.79 -5.01 4.18
C SER A 306 3.88 -4.97 5.70
N THR A 307 2.82 -4.56 6.40
CA THR A 307 2.85 -4.43 7.87
C THR A 307 2.42 -5.71 8.57
N VAL A 308 3.38 -6.39 9.20
CA VAL A 308 3.21 -7.64 9.94
C VAL A 308 3.10 -7.36 11.43
N GLY A 309 1.96 -7.71 12.03
CA GLY A 309 1.73 -7.58 13.47
C GLY A 309 2.28 -8.75 14.27
N ARG A 310 2.28 -9.96 13.69
CA ARG A 310 2.80 -11.17 14.33
C ARG A 310 3.23 -12.23 13.31
N ILE A 311 4.28 -12.97 13.64
CA ILE A 311 4.73 -14.17 12.92
C ILE A 311 4.60 -15.36 13.87
N GLU A 312 3.97 -16.45 13.45
CA GLU A 312 3.76 -17.60 14.32
C GLU A 312 3.87 -18.94 13.60
N LYS A 313 4.34 -19.95 14.31
CA LYS A 313 4.33 -21.33 13.83
C LYS A 313 2.89 -21.86 13.89
N VAL A 314 2.46 -22.52 12.81
CA VAL A 314 1.16 -23.19 12.73
C VAL A 314 1.22 -24.57 13.38
#